data_AF-A0A2V8VJS2-F1
#
_entry.id   AF-A0A2V8VJS2-F1
#
_cell.length_a   1.000
_cell.length_b   1.000
_cell.length_c   1.000
_cell.angle_alpha   90.00
_cell.angle_beta   90.00
_cell.angle_gamma   90.00
#
_symmetry.space_group_name_H-M   'P 1'
#
loop_
_entity.id
_entity.type
_entity.pdbx_description
1 polymer ?
#
loop_
_entity_poly.entity_id
_entity_poly.type
_entity_poly.pdbx_seq_one_letter_code
_entity_poly.pdbx_strand_id
1 'polypeptide(L)'
;MKRAHLPALVALALVCVTLAAAGRGTGEIVLFDAPKGGWLGALRDDASLVVLEERDGWRHVRVEAWIVNPAAGHAGASGPTSRETGLGAAAKPTVAPAGDSGTVPAPVRRATVQGVLAPPMGAGGSAGAGVLVLLVGQSGALDAEHRKAGEECRARLEQKDRDIDSLRAESNRALNSSDNFREAASRNDQMKSRLARAQRERQDLIRDCRLRAQEVFEPKVVQRALSDGSGRFDFQGVAPGRYHVVAFETVGETPRSWSFAFDLEGDGTRVLDPNADRSPVPADWGLR
;
A
#
# COMPACT_ATOMS: atom_id res chain seq x y z
N MET A 1 57.88 -9.24 40.43
CA MET A 1 57.57 -9.04 41.87
C MET A 1 56.49 -7.98 42.01
N LYS A 2 55.44 -8.25 42.82
CA LYS A 2 54.33 -7.37 43.30
C LYS A 2 53.32 -6.93 42.21
N ARG A 3 52.13 -7.52 42.04
CA ARG A 3 50.87 -7.55 42.86
C ARG A 3 50.28 -6.17 43.22
N ALA A 4 49.10 -5.85 42.64
CA ALA A 4 47.88 -5.33 43.30
C ALA A 4 46.74 -5.23 42.25
N HIS A 5 45.70 -6.09 42.28
CA HIS A 5 44.38 -5.97 42.93
C HIS A 5 43.48 -4.85 42.32
N LEU A 6 42.51 -5.14 41.43
CA LEU A 6 41.09 -5.55 41.63
C LEU A 6 40.12 -4.35 41.92
N PRO A 7 38.79 -4.45 41.70
CA PRO A 7 38.03 -3.82 40.63
C PRO A 7 37.00 -2.77 41.14
N ALA A 8 36.37 -2.01 40.24
CA ALA A 8 35.15 -1.25 40.56
C ALA A 8 34.06 -1.49 39.51
N LEU A 9 33.17 -2.41 39.85
CA LEU A 9 31.82 -2.56 39.31
C LEU A 9 31.01 -1.31 39.67
N VAL A 10 30.45 -0.62 38.69
CA VAL A 10 29.28 0.23 38.88
C VAL A 10 28.23 -0.17 37.85
N ALA A 11 27.26 -0.94 38.31
CA ALA A 11 26.04 -1.24 37.60
C ALA A 11 25.14 -0.01 37.64
N LEU A 12 24.78 0.55 36.49
CA LEU A 12 23.73 1.56 36.37
C LEU A 12 22.54 0.92 35.64
N ALA A 13 21.66 0.29 36.40
CA ALA A 13 20.33 -0.08 35.95
C ALA A 13 19.41 1.12 36.19
N LEU A 14 19.19 1.93 35.15
CA LEU A 14 18.18 2.97 35.17
C LEU A 14 16.94 2.46 34.42
N VAL A 15 16.06 1.79 35.15
CA VAL A 15 14.71 1.44 34.69
C VAL A 15 13.80 2.59 35.09
N CYS A 16 13.66 3.59 34.22
CA CYS A 16 12.64 4.62 34.33
C CYS A 16 11.38 4.16 33.59
N VAL A 17 10.54 3.38 34.26
CA VAL A 17 9.15 3.17 33.81
C VAL A 17 8.37 4.43 34.18
N THR A 18 8.19 5.33 33.21
CA THR A 18 7.25 6.44 33.32
C THR A 18 5.94 6.03 32.66
N LEU A 19 4.97 5.60 33.47
CA LEU A 19 3.58 5.45 33.06
C LEU A 19 2.94 6.83 33.00
N ALA A 20 3.09 7.51 31.86
CA ALA A 20 2.31 8.70 31.54
C ALA A 20 0.95 8.25 30.99
N ALA A 21 -0.09 8.35 31.81
CA ALA A 21 -1.48 8.21 31.39
C ALA A 21 -1.89 9.44 30.55
N ALA A 22 -1.66 9.38 29.23
CA ALA A 22 -2.23 10.32 28.28
C ALA A 22 -3.65 9.84 27.88
N GLY A 23 -4.57 10.79 27.78
CA GLY A 23 -6.00 10.55 27.60
C GLY A 23 -6.34 9.64 26.40
N ARG A 24 -7.32 8.76 26.61
CA ARG A 24 -7.94 7.89 25.60
C ARG A 24 -8.71 8.74 24.59
N GLY A 25 -8.01 9.32 23.62
CA GLY A 25 -8.57 9.51 22.29
C GLY A 25 -8.33 8.21 21.52
N THR A 26 -9.32 7.71 20.79
CA THR A 26 -9.17 6.58 19.84
C THR A 26 -8.30 7.01 18.65
N GLY A 27 -7.06 7.37 18.95
CA GLY A 27 -6.09 7.89 18.00
C GLY A 27 -5.30 6.74 17.40
N GLU A 28 -5.20 6.70 16.09
CA GLU A 28 -4.30 5.79 15.41
C GLU A 28 -2.90 6.43 15.37
N ILE A 29 -1.85 5.68 15.72
CA ILE A 29 -0.45 6.13 15.61
C ILE A 29 0.02 5.84 14.19
N VAL A 30 0.22 6.89 13.40
CA VAL A 30 0.67 6.75 12.01
C VAL A 30 2.20 6.68 11.95
N LEU A 31 2.74 5.67 11.29
CA LEU A 31 4.18 5.45 11.11
C LEU A 31 4.64 5.93 9.73
N PHE A 32 5.81 6.58 9.70
CA PHE A 32 6.50 7.01 8.49
C PHE A 32 7.96 6.54 8.55
N ASP A 33 8.60 6.36 7.40
CA ASP A 33 10.01 5.94 7.32
C ASP A 33 10.99 7.05 7.72
N ALA A 34 10.59 8.31 7.57
CA ALA A 34 11.30 9.51 8.00
C ALA A 34 10.30 10.68 8.22
N PRO A 35 10.74 11.80 8.83
CA PRO A 35 9.95 13.03 8.85
C PRO A 35 9.57 13.48 7.43
N LYS A 36 8.26 13.56 7.15
CA LYS A 36 7.69 13.80 5.80
C LYS A 36 8.02 12.72 4.76
N GLY A 37 8.42 11.54 5.20
CA GLY A 37 8.72 10.39 4.35
C GLY A 37 7.47 9.61 3.94
N GLY A 38 7.69 8.40 3.42
CA GLY A 38 6.62 7.49 3.03
C GLY A 38 5.87 6.95 4.24
N TRP A 39 4.55 6.82 4.11
CA TRP A 39 3.71 6.14 5.08
C TRP A 39 4.09 4.65 5.16
N LEU A 40 4.39 4.15 6.36
CA LEU A 40 4.73 2.75 6.61
C LEU A 40 3.53 1.94 7.07
N GLY A 41 2.60 2.57 7.76
CA GLY A 41 1.52 1.86 8.42
C GLY A 41 0.87 2.69 9.50
N ALA A 42 -0.05 2.06 10.20
CA ALA A 42 -0.76 2.69 11.29
C ALA A 42 -0.92 1.65 12.42
N LEU A 43 -0.67 2.08 13.64
CA LEU A 43 -0.73 1.29 14.86
C LEU A 43 -1.89 1.78 15.72
N ARG A 44 -2.39 0.92 16.58
CA ARG A 44 -3.30 1.34 17.65
C ARG A 44 -2.57 2.29 18.60
N ASP A 45 -3.31 3.20 19.24
CA ASP A 45 -2.81 4.08 20.32
C ASP A 45 -2.14 3.30 21.46
N ASP A 46 -2.58 2.08 21.71
CA ASP A 46 -2.06 1.20 22.77
C ASP A 46 -0.92 0.26 22.32
N ALA A 47 -0.39 0.43 21.10
CA ALA A 47 0.71 -0.38 20.62
C ALA A 47 2.01 -0.15 21.44
N SER A 48 2.75 -1.24 21.72
CA SER A 48 4.05 -1.15 22.38
C SER A 48 5.11 -0.58 21.42
N LEU A 49 5.53 0.64 21.71
CA LEU A 49 6.60 1.36 21.00
C LEU A 49 7.67 1.83 21.97
N VAL A 50 8.93 1.66 21.57
CA VAL A 50 10.09 2.23 22.26
C VAL A 50 10.50 3.49 21.51
N VAL A 51 10.31 4.66 22.11
CA VAL A 51 10.77 5.93 21.53
C VAL A 51 12.29 6.00 21.68
N LEU A 52 13.01 6.06 20.57
CA LEU A 52 14.47 6.13 20.52
C LEU A 52 14.96 7.58 20.55
N GLU A 53 14.28 8.48 19.84
CA GLU A 53 14.62 9.90 19.73
C GLU A 53 13.34 10.72 19.49
N GLU A 54 13.29 11.94 20.02
CA GLU A 54 12.23 12.92 19.74
C GLU A 54 12.88 14.23 19.27
N ARG A 55 12.49 14.69 18.07
CA ARG A 55 13.04 15.91 17.46
C ARG A 55 12.01 16.59 16.56
N ASP A 56 11.87 17.90 16.67
CA ASP A 56 11.00 18.72 15.80
C ASP A 56 9.54 18.22 15.73
N GLY A 57 9.02 17.65 16.83
CA GLY A 57 7.67 17.07 16.89
C GLY A 57 7.54 15.67 16.27
N TRP A 58 8.64 15.08 15.80
CA TRP A 58 8.71 13.70 15.31
C TRP A 58 9.32 12.78 16.35
N ARG A 59 8.85 11.53 16.38
CA ARG A 59 9.39 10.46 17.22
C ARG A 59 9.98 9.37 16.34
N HIS A 60 11.27 9.10 16.51
CA HIS A 60 11.88 7.89 15.98
C HIS A 60 11.55 6.75 16.94
N VAL A 61 10.80 5.76 16.46
CA VAL A 61 10.29 4.67 17.30
C VAL A 61 10.81 3.32 16.82
N ARG A 62 11.08 2.42 17.76
CA ARG A 62 11.21 0.98 17.51
C ARG A 62 9.91 0.30 17.88
N VAL A 63 9.32 -0.41 16.93
CA VAL A 63 8.11 -1.21 17.14
C VAL A 63 8.53 -2.61 17.55
N GLU A 64 8.04 -3.07 18.70
CA GLU A 64 8.23 -4.45 19.15
C GLU A 64 6.89 -5.18 19.04
N ALA A 65 6.78 -6.04 18.03
CA ALA A 65 5.54 -6.77 17.76
C ALA A 65 5.83 -8.23 17.43
N TRP A 66 4.86 -9.09 17.75
CA TRP A 66 4.83 -10.47 17.27
C TRP A 66 4.06 -10.51 15.96
N ILE A 67 4.67 -11.05 14.92
CA ILE A 67 4.00 -11.34 13.65
C ILE A 67 3.64 -12.82 13.59
N VAL A 68 2.50 -13.12 12.97
CA VAL A 68 2.14 -14.51 12.66
C VAL A 68 3.15 -15.04 11.66
N ASN A 69 3.78 -16.18 11.95
CA ASN A 69 4.61 -16.87 10.97
C ASN A 69 3.68 -17.51 9.92
N PRO A 70 3.67 -17.04 8.66
CA PRO A 70 2.73 -17.55 7.66
C PRO A 70 2.96 -19.03 7.32
N ALA A 71 4.18 -19.56 7.54
CA ALA A 71 4.50 -20.96 7.29
C ALA A 71 3.90 -21.92 8.32
N ALA A 72 3.57 -21.45 9.53
CA ALA A 72 3.06 -22.31 10.60
C ALA A 72 1.56 -22.68 10.43
N GLY A 73 0.82 -21.96 9.58
CA GLY A 73 -0.64 -22.12 9.45
C GLY A 73 -1.13 -23.29 8.58
N HIS A 74 -0.23 -24.00 7.87
CA HIS A 74 -0.63 -25.07 6.95
C HIS A 74 -0.50 -26.49 7.53
N ALA A 75 0.01 -26.63 8.76
CA ALA A 75 0.21 -27.92 9.41
C ALA A 75 -0.83 -28.16 10.50
N GLY A 76 -2.04 -28.55 10.10
CA GLY A 76 -2.97 -29.26 10.99
C GLY A 76 -4.07 -28.41 11.62
N ALA A 77 -5.20 -28.32 10.92
CA ALA A 77 -6.49 -28.07 11.57
C ALA A 77 -7.61 -28.73 10.77
N SER A 78 -7.65 -30.06 10.80
CA SER A 78 -8.89 -30.82 10.58
C SER A 78 -9.65 -30.82 11.90
N GLY A 79 -10.72 -30.04 12.01
CA GLY A 79 -11.55 -29.93 13.22
C GLY A 79 -13.01 -29.59 12.90
N PRO A 80 -13.96 -29.98 13.77
CA PRO A 80 -15.20 -30.61 13.36
C PRO A 80 -16.40 -29.67 13.15
N THR A 81 -17.37 -30.18 12.40
CA THR A 81 -18.70 -29.62 12.14
C THR A 81 -19.49 -29.37 13.43
N SER A 82 -19.77 -28.10 13.74
CA SER A 82 -20.72 -27.70 14.78
C SER A 82 -22.13 -27.66 14.21
N ARG A 83 -22.99 -28.52 14.75
CA ARG A 83 -24.41 -28.68 14.46
C ARG A 83 -25.19 -27.60 15.22
N GLU A 84 -25.78 -26.66 14.49
CA GLU A 84 -26.58 -25.57 15.02
C GLU A 84 -27.98 -26.09 15.41
N THR A 85 -28.30 -26.05 16.69
CA THR A 85 -29.66 -26.32 17.22
C THR A 85 -29.98 -25.23 18.23
N GLY A 86 -31.01 -24.43 17.97
CA GLY A 86 -31.42 -23.35 18.87
C GLY A 86 -32.74 -22.71 18.46
N LEU A 87 -33.85 -23.36 18.84
CA LEU A 87 -35.20 -22.79 18.85
C LEU A 87 -35.43 -21.91 20.10
N GLY A 88 -36.19 -20.83 19.95
CA GLY A 88 -36.87 -20.09 21.04
C GLY A 88 -36.43 -18.62 21.13
N ALA A 89 -37.27 -17.62 21.35
CA ALA A 89 -38.68 -17.55 21.70
C ALA A 89 -39.23 -16.18 21.25
N ALA A 90 -40.53 -16.14 20.90
CA ALA A 90 -41.22 -14.93 20.46
C ALA A 90 -41.53 -14.00 21.64
N ALA A 91 -41.05 -12.75 21.57
CA ALA A 91 -41.41 -11.68 22.49
C ALA A 91 -42.61 -10.87 21.94
N LYS A 92 -43.56 -10.58 22.85
CA LYS A 92 -44.80 -9.81 22.65
C LYS A 92 -44.50 -8.32 22.39
N PRO A 93 -45.26 -7.63 21.53
CA PRO A 93 -45.08 -6.19 21.30
C PRO A 93 -45.76 -5.35 22.39
N THR A 94 -45.01 -4.42 22.97
CA THR A 94 -45.50 -3.36 23.87
C THR A 94 -45.81 -2.12 23.03
N VAL A 95 -47.05 -1.62 23.13
CA VAL A 95 -47.54 -0.43 22.42
C VAL A 95 -46.98 0.84 23.07
N ALA A 96 -46.37 1.71 22.27
CA ALA A 96 -45.87 3.03 22.66
C ALA A 96 -46.84 4.15 22.23
N PRO A 97 -46.85 5.30 22.93
CA PRO A 97 -47.80 6.39 22.70
C PRO A 97 -47.44 7.27 21.49
N ALA A 98 -48.48 7.83 20.88
CA ALA A 98 -48.43 8.71 19.71
C ALA A 98 -47.79 10.07 20.06
N GLY A 99 -46.63 10.34 19.47
CA GLY A 99 -45.94 11.62 19.54
C GLY A 99 -45.47 12.05 18.15
N ASP A 100 -45.88 13.27 17.79
CA ASP A 100 -45.41 14.16 16.73
C ASP A 100 -44.65 13.58 15.52
N SER A 101 -45.32 13.63 14.37
CA SER A 101 -44.80 13.28 13.04
C SER A 101 -43.85 14.36 12.51
N GLY A 102 -42.65 14.43 13.09
CA GLY A 102 -41.49 15.01 12.42
C GLY A 102 -41.04 14.08 11.30
N THR A 103 -40.87 14.61 10.09
CA THR A 103 -40.37 13.87 8.92
C THR A 103 -38.99 13.28 9.24
N VAL A 104 -38.96 12.02 9.69
CA VAL A 104 -37.72 11.30 9.96
C VAL A 104 -36.99 11.13 8.63
N PRO A 105 -35.78 11.68 8.45
CA PRO A 105 -35.00 11.46 7.24
C PRO A 105 -34.80 9.95 7.08
N ALA A 106 -35.12 9.43 5.89
CA ALA A 106 -34.98 8.01 5.59
C ALA A 106 -33.57 7.53 5.98
N PRO A 107 -33.44 6.36 6.62
CA PRO A 107 -32.14 5.86 7.06
C PRO A 107 -31.17 5.83 5.88
N VAL A 108 -30.00 6.44 6.08
CA VAL A 108 -28.95 6.48 5.06
C VAL A 108 -28.51 5.04 4.80
N ARG A 109 -28.88 4.55 3.63
CA ARG A 109 -28.51 3.24 3.11
C ARG A 109 -27.00 3.10 3.03
N ARG A 110 -26.46 2.02 3.59
CA ARG A 110 -25.04 1.83 3.85
C ARG A 110 -24.66 0.41 3.48
N ALA A 111 -23.85 0.27 2.44
CA ALA A 111 -23.36 -1.00 1.94
C ALA A 111 -21.95 -1.31 2.46
N THR A 112 -21.59 -2.58 2.35
CA THR A 112 -20.25 -3.10 2.61
C THR A 112 -19.62 -3.51 1.29
N VAL A 113 -18.38 -3.10 1.04
CA VAL A 113 -17.61 -3.52 -0.14
C VAL A 113 -16.49 -4.42 0.33
N GLN A 114 -16.35 -5.61 -0.24
CA GLN A 114 -15.32 -6.60 0.10
C GLN A 114 -14.57 -7.03 -1.15
N GLY A 115 -13.31 -7.40 -1.03
CA GLY A 115 -12.55 -7.91 -2.18
C GLY A 115 -11.25 -8.59 -1.78
N VAL A 116 -10.51 -9.04 -2.79
CA VAL A 116 -9.19 -9.68 -2.63
C VAL A 116 -8.21 -9.09 -3.63
N LEU A 117 -7.02 -8.71 -3.17
CA LEU A 117 -5.90 -8.29 -4.00
C LEU A 117 -5.18 -9.50 -4.62
N ALA A 118 -5.87 -10.19 -5.51
CA ALA A 118 -5.29 -11.31 -6.24
C ALA A 118 -4.39 -10.81 -7.38
N PRO A 119 -3.19 -11.41 -7.58
CA PRO A 119 -2.38 -11.11 -8.75
C PRO A 119 -3.11 -11.54 -10.04
N PRO A 120 -2.81 -10.91 -11.19
CA PRO A 120 -3.32 -11.40 -12.47
C PRO A 120 -2.92 -12.87 -12.66
N MET A 121 -3.83 -13.68 -13.22
CA MET A 121 -3.53 -15.09 -13.51
C MET A 121 -2.23 -15.20 -14.33
N GLY A 122 -1.30 -16.05 -13.87
CA GLY A 122 -0.02 -16.28 -14.55
C GLY A 122 1.10 -15.28 -14.22
N ALA A 123 0.82 -14.20 -13.47
CA ALA A 123 1.87 -13.26 -13.06
C ALA A 123 2.77 -13.79 -11.92
N GLY A 124 2.33 -14.84 -11.22
CA GLY A 124 2.97 -15.30 -9.99
C GLY A 124 2.84 -14.28 -8.83
N GLY A 125 3.40 -14.64 -7.67
CA GLY A 125 3.44 -13.79 -6.49
C GLY A 125 2.34 -14.03 -5.47
N SER A 126 2.54 -13.53 -4.25
CA SER A 126 1.58 -13.60 -3.15
C SER A 126 0.39 -12.67 -3.38
N ALA A 127 -0.73 -12.93 -2.71
CA ALA A 127 -1.77 -11.91 -2.55
C ALA A 127 -1.18 -10.65 -1.91
N GLY A 128 -1.71 -9.48 -2.25
CA GLY A 128 -1.22 -8.21 -1.73
C GLY A 128 -1.54 -8.07 -0.25
N ALA A 129 -0.73 -8.64 0.64
CA ALA A 129 -0.92 -8.61 2.09
C ALA A 129 -0.36 -7.33 2.71
N GLY A 130 -1.09 -6.71 3.65
CA GLY A 130 -0.67 -5.47 4.31
C GLY A 130 -0.59 -4.26 3.35
N VAL A 131 -1.26 -4.33 2.20
CA VAL A 131 -1.27 -3.28 1.20
C VAL A 131 -2.38 -2.29 1.52
N LEU A 132 -2.08 -1.00 1.38
CA LEU A 132 -3.07 0.07 1.51
C LEU A 132 -4.03 0.03 0.32
N VAL A 133 -5.32 -0.12 0.63
CA VAL A 133 -6.43 -0.15 -0.32
C VAL A 133 -7.22 1.15 -0.18
N LEU A 134 -7.41 1.84 -1.29
CA LEU A 134 -8.15 3.10 -1.36
C LEU A 134 -9.49 2.86 -2.05
N LEU A 135 -10.58 3.25 -1.38
CA LEU A 135 -11.88 3.39 -2.01
C LEU A 135 -12.00 4.83 -2.51
N VAL A 136 -12.13 4.99 -3.82
CA VAL A 136 -12.09 6.28 -4.51
C VAL A 136 -13.43 6.55 -5.18
N GLY A 137 -14.01 7.72 -4.92
CA GLY A 137 -15.24 8.13 -5.60
C GLY A 137 -14.98 8.40 -7.07
N GLN A 138 -15.70 7.71 -7.96
CA GLN A 138 -15.51 7.88 -9.40
C GLN A 138 -16.14 9.19 -9.88
N SER A 139 -15.38 9.93 -10.68
CA SER A 139 -15.89 11.03 -11.48
C SER A 139 -15.31 10.92 -12.89
N GLY A 140 -16.05 11.33 -13.91
CA GLY A 140 -15.53 11.32 -15.28
C GLY A 140 -14.25 12.17 -15.44
N ALA A 141 -14.06 13.18 -14.59
CA ALA A 141 -12.85 13.98 -14.53
C ALA A 141 -11.63 13.17 -14.03
N LEU A 142 -11.81 12.33 -13.00
CA LEU A 142 -10.75 11.47 -12.47
C LEU A 142 -10.23 10.49 -13.53
N ASP A 143 -11.14 9.81 -14.24
CA ASP A 143 -10.75 8.85 -15.28
C ASP A 143 -10.02 9.53 -16.45
N ALA A 144 -10.45 10.74 -16.82
CA ALA A 144 -9.81 11.53 -17.87
C ALA A 144 -8.41 12.01 -17.44
N GLU A 145 -8.28 12.48 -16.19
CA GLU A 145 -7.00 12.91 -15.61
C GLU A 145 -6.01 11.74 -15.50
N HIS A 146 -6.47 10.60 -14.97
CA HIS A 146 -5.67 9.39 -14.85
C HIS A 146 -5.18 8.90 -16.22
N ARG A 147 -6.06 8.87 -17.22
CA ARG A 147 -5.70 8.48 -18.60
C ARG A 147 -4.68 9.44 -19.21
N LYS A 148 -4.92 10.75 -19.09
CA LYS A 148 -4.01 11.78 -19.63
C LYS A 148 -2.63 11.69 -19.00
N ALA A 149 -2.55 11.58 -17.67
CA ALA A 149 -1.29 11.43 -16.95
C ALA A 149 -0.54 10.16 -17.39
N GLY A 150 -1.26 9.06 -17.64
CA GLY A 150 -0.66 7.82 -18.15
C GLY A 150 -0.17 7.91 -19.60
N GLU A 151 -0.83 8.66 -20.46
CA GLU A 151 -0.36 8.95 -21.83
C GLU A 151 0.92 9.79 -21.80
N GLU A 152 0.97 10.85 -21.00
CA GLU A 152 2.15 11.69 -20.84
C GLU A 152 3.35 10.88 -20.31
N CYS A 153 3.12 10.01 -19.31
CA CYS A 153 4.17 9.15 -18.77
C CYS A 153 4.69 8.12 -19.78
N ARG A 154 3.80 7.47 -20.54
CA ARG A 154 4.20 6.54 -21.61
C ARG A 154 5.02 7.23 -22.70
N ALA A 155 4.60 8.41 -23.15
CA ALA A 155 5.34 9.18 -24.15
C ALA A 155 6.77 9.54 -23.68
N ARG A 156 6.93 9.91 -22.40
CA ARG A 156 8.25 10.19 -21.80
C ARG A 156 9.12 8.94 -21.73
N LEU A 157 8.55 7.79 -21.37
CA LEU A 157 9.28 6.51 -21.32
C LEU A 157 9.70 6.04 -22.71
N GLU A 158 8.81 6.13 -23.70
CA GLU A 158 9.12 5.80 -25.10
C GLU A 158 10.26 6.66 -25.67
N GLN A 159 10.31 7.94 -25.28
CA GLN A 159 11.44 8.80 -25.65
C GLN A 159 12.74 8.32 -24.99
N LYS A 160 12.71 8.01 -23.68
CA LYS A 160 13.90 7.53 -22.97
C LYS A 160 14.39 6.18 -23.51
N ASP A 161 13.49 5.30 -23.92
CA ASP A 161 13.81 4.02 -24.56
C ASP A 161 14.51 4.23 -25.91
N ARG A 162 14.02 5.15 -26.73
CA ARG A 162 14.70 5.55 -27.99
C ARG A 162 16.11 6.11 -27.74
N ASP A 163 16.30 6.91 -26.69
CA ASP A 163 17.61 7.43 -26.31
C ASP A 163 18.57 6.30 -25.91
N ILE A 164 18.10 5.32 -25.12
CA ILE A 164 18.87 4.14 -24.70
C ILE A 164 19.28 3.31 -25.93
N ASP A 165 18.37 3.09 -26.87
CA ASP A 165 18.66 2.33 -28.08
C ASP A 165 19.64 3.06 -29.00
N SER A 166 19.55 4.39 -29.11
CA SER A 166 20.56 5.20 -29.79
C SER A 166 21.95 5.06 -29.14
N LEU A 167 22.03 5.12 -27.81
CA LEU A 167 23.28 4.92 -27.07
C LEU A 167 23.87 3.52 -27.27
N ARG A 168 23.03 2.48 -27.31
CA ARG A 168 23.47 1.11 -27.63
C ARG A 168 24.03 1.02 -29.04
N ALA A 169 23.36 1.62 -30.02
CA ALA A 169 23.82 1.65 -31.40
C ALA A 169 25.12 2.45 -31.57
N GLU A 170 25.28 3.58 -30.87
CA GLU A 170 26.53 4.35 -30.81
C GLU A 170 27.67 3.54 -30.18
N SER A 171 27.40 2.86 -29.06
CA SER A 171 28.37 2.00 -28.38
C SER A 171 28.87 0.89 -29.31
N ASN A 172 27.98 0.23 -30.04
CA ASN A 172 28.34 -0.82 -31.00
C ASN A 172 29.15 -0.28 -32.18
N ARG A 173 28.81 0.92 -32.69
CA ARG A 173 29.58 1.57 -33.76
C ARG A 173 30.99 1.98 -33.29
N ALA A 174 31.11 2.51 -32.08
CA ALA A 174 32.38 2.94 -31.51
C ALA A 174 33.39 1.78 -31.43
N LEU A 175 32.94 0.59 -31.02
CA LEU A 175 33.75 -0.63 -30.94
C LEU A 175 34.33 -1.07 -32.29
N ASN A 176 33.65 -0.75 -33.40
CA ASN A 176 34.06 -1.15 -34.75
C ASN A 176 34.88 -0.09 -35.50
N SER A 177 35.13 1.08 -34.91
CA SER A 177 35.59 2.27 -35.64
C SER A 177 37.04 2.71 -35.36
N SER A 178 37.78 2.01 -34.50
CA SER A 178 39.08 2.48 -33.99
C SER A 178 40.18 1.44 -34.11
N ASP A 179 41.24 1.78 -34.84
CA ASP A 179 42.47 0.97 -34.94
C ASP A 179 43.38 1.10 -33.70
N ASN A 180 43.11 2.06 -32.80
CA ASN A 180 43.87 2.28 -31.56
C ASN A 180 43.12 1.70 -30.35
N PHE A 181 43.68 0.65 -29.74
CA PHE A 181 43.08 -0.03 -28.60
C PHE A 181 42.83 0.87 -27.37
N ARG A 182 43.73 1.82 -27.06
CA ARG A 182 43.59 2.67 -25.86
C ARG A 182 42.43 3.65 -26.01
N GLU A 183 42.30 4.24 -27.19
CA GLU A 183 41.21 5.16 -27.49
C GLU A 183 39.87 4.41 -27.57
N ALA A 184 39.84 3.24 -28.20
CA ALA A 184 38.66 2.38 -28.25
C ALA A 184 38.17 1.99 -26.85
N ALA A 185 39.09 1.60 -25.96
CA ALA A 185 38.76 1.23 -24.58
C ALA A 185 38.15 2.42 -23.80
N SER A 186 38.79 3.59 -23.86
CA SER A 186 38.28 4.79 -23.17
C SER A 186 36.90 5.21 -23.68
N ARG A 187 36.68 5.20 -25.01
CA ARG A 187 35.37 5.50 -25.61
C ARG A 187 34.32 4.48 -25.20
N ASN A 188 34.65 3.19 -25.17
CA ASN A 188 33.74 2.13 -24.73
C ASN A 188 33.32 2.33 -23.26
N ASP A 189 34.26 2.63 -22.37
CA ASP A 189 33.95 2.88 -20.95
C ASP A 189 33.06 4.11 -20.77
N GLN A 190 33.31 5.18 -21.52
CA GLN A 190 32.43 6.35 -21.56
C GLN A 190 31.02 5.98 -22.03
N MET A 191 30.88 5.21 -23.11
CA MET A 191 29.56 4.79 -23.62
C MET A 191 28.81 3.88 -22.65
N LYS A 192 29.51 2.91 -22.02
CA LYS A 192 28.94 2.08 -20.96
C LYS A 192 28.43 2.91 -19.78
N SER A 193 29.20 3.92 -19.36
CA SER A 193 28.79 4.81 -18.27
C SER A 193 27.55 5.64 -18.62
N ARG A 194 27.45 6.12 -19.87
CA ARG A 194 26.28 6.86 -20.38
C ARG A 194 25.05 5.95 -20.46
N LEU A 195 25.20 4.73 -20.97
CA LEU A 195 24.12 3.74 -21.04
C LEU A 195 23.60 3.38 -19.65
N ALA A 196 24.50 3.10 -18.70
CA ALA A 196 24.14 2.78 -17.32
C ALA A 196 23.42 3.96 -16.63
N ARG A 197 23.82 5.20 -16.91
CA ARG A 197 23.13 6.40 -16.42
C ARG A 197 21.72 6.52 -17.03
N ALA A 198 21.59 6.38 -18.34
CA ALA A 198 20.29 6.45 -19.01
C ALA A 198 19.32 5.35 -18.52
N GLN A 199 19.83 4.15 -18.22
CA GLN A 199 19.06 3.07 -17.62
C GLN A 199 18.56 3.42 -16.20
N ARG A 200 19.39 4.03 -15.35
CA ARG A 200 18.95 4.51 -14.03
C ARG A 200 17.90 5.60 -14.16
N GLU A 201 18.11 6.58 -15.04
CA GLU A 201 17.13 7.65 -15.31
C GLU A 201 15.80 7.09 -15.81
N ARG A 202 15.80 6.01 -16.60
CA ARG A 202 14.57 5.31 -17.00
C ARG A 202 13.84 4.71 -15.79
N GLN A 203 14.56 4.06 -14.88
CA GLN A 203 13.97 3.50 -13.66
C GLN A 203 13.42 4.57 -12.73
N ASP A 204 14.14 5.69 -12.59
CA ASP A 204 13.66 6.85 -11.84
C ASP A 204 12.38 7.43 -12.46
N LEU A 205 12.32 7.54 -13.79
CA LEU A 205 11.12 7.98 -14.49
C LEU A 205 9.93 7.05 -14.27
N ILE A 206 10.13 5.73 -14.25
CA ILE A 206 9.07 4.77 -13.91
C ILE A 206 8.57 5.00 -12.49
N ARG A 207 9.48 5.16 -11.52
CA ARG A 207 9.13 5.42 -10.12
C ARG A 207 8.33 6.71 -9.99
N ASP A 208 8.77 7.79 -10.63
CA ASP A 208 8.07 9.08 -10.61
C ASP A 208 6.67 8.97 -11.23
N CYS A 209 6.54 8.25 -12.34
CA CYS A 209 5.24 7.99 -12.97
C CYS A 209 4.30 7.19 -12.06
N ARG A 210 4.79 6.20 -11.32
CA ARG A 210 3.97 5.46 -10.35
C ARG A 210 3.48 6.34 -9.20
N LEU A 211 4.35 7.21 -8.67
CA LEU A 211 3.96 8.19 -7.65
C LEU A 211 2.89 9.14 -8.19
N ARG A 212 3.08 9.63 -9.41
CA ARG A 212 2.09 10.47 -10.11
C ARG A 212 0.73 9.79 -10.27
N ALA A 213 0.73 8.49 -10.57
CA ALA A 213 -0.50 7.71 -10.71
C ALA A 213 -1.28 7.64 -9.39
N GLN A 214 -0.57 7.46 -8.26
CA GLN A 214 -1.17 7.50 -6.93
C GLN A 214 -1.72 8.89 -6.58
N GLU A 215 -0.96 9.96 -6.88
CA GLU A 215 -1.37 11.35 -6.63
C GLU A 215 -2.71 11.70 -7.29
N VAL A 216 -3.03 11.13 -8.45
CA VAL A 216 -4.30 11.37 -9.16
C VAL A 216 -5.52 10.89 -8.35
N PHE A 217 -5.38 9.79 -7.62
CA PHE A 217 -6.49 9.21 -6.85
C PHE A 217 -6.69 9.86 -5.48
N GLU A 218 -5.62 10.38 -4.87
CA GLU A 218 -5.59 10.87 -3.49
C GLU A 218 -6.70 11.90 -3.17
N PRO A 219 -7.00 12.90 -4.03
CA PRO A 219 -8.04 13.90 -3.76
C PRO A 219 -9.47 13.33 -3.77
N LYS A 220 -9.67 12.10 -4.26
CA LYS A 220 -10.97 11.45 -4.42
C LYS A 220 -11.15 10.25 -3.48
N VAL A 221 -10.21 10.02 -2.56
CA VAL A 221 -10.30 8.94 -1.57
C VAL A 221 -11.45 9.21 -0.61
N VAL A 222 -12.37 8.24 -0.52
CA VAL A 222 -13.52 8.24 0.40
C VAL A 222 -13.21 7.43 1.65
N GLN A 223 -12.56 6.27 1.50
CA GLN A 223 -12.12 5.42 2.60
C GLN A 223 -10.77 4.78 2.31
N ARG A 224 -10.08 4.37 3.38
CA ARG A 224 -8.82 3.63 3.34
C ARG A 224 -8.98 2.35 4.17
N ALA A 225 -8.41 1.26 3.70
CA ALA A 225 -8.36 -0.02 4.42
C ALA A 225 -6.99 -0.67 4.19
N LEU A 226 -6.55 -1.49 5.14
CA LEU A 226 -5.40 -2.37 4.96
C LEU A 226 -5.88 -3.76 4.58
N SER A 227 -5.23 -4.38 3.59
CA SER A 227 -5.49 -5.77 3.28
C SER A 227 -4.87 -6.70 4.32
N ASP A 228 -5.54 -7.82 4.60
CA ASP A 228 -5.06 -8.83 5.54
C ASP A 228 -3.94 -9.71 4.93
N GLY A 229 -3.45 -10.70 5.69
CA GLY A 229 -2.42 -11.65 5.24
C GLY A 229 -2.76 -12.45 3.98
N SER A 230 -4.05 -12.52 3.62
CA SER A 230 -4.55 -13.17 2.40
C SER A 230 -4.92 -12.18 1.29
N GLY A 231 -4.63 -10.89 1.49
CA GLY A 231 -4.96 -9.80 0.57
C GLY A 231 -6.43 -9.40 0.56
N ARG A 232 -7.23 -9.84 1.55
CA ARG A 232 -8.65 -9.46 1.66
C ARG A 232 -8.77 -8.08 2.29
N PHE A 233 -9.78 -7.33 1.87
CA PHE A 233 -10.11 -6.02 2.43
C PHE A 233 -11.63 -5.84 2.52
N ASP A 234 -12.07 -4.97 3.43
CA ASP A 234 -13.45 -4.53 3.54
C ASP A 234 -13.57 -3.02 3.77
N PHE A 235 -14.63 -2.43 3.20
CA PHE A 235 -15.09 -1.07 3.45
C PHE A 235 -16.53 -1.12 3.94
N GLN A 236 -16.85 -0.33 4.96
CA GLN A 236 -18.17 -0.35 5.59
C GLN A 236 -18.85 1.01 5.47
N GLY A 237 -20.18 1.01 5.42
CA GLY A 237 -20.94 2.25 5.38
C GLY A 237 -20.76 3.05 4.09
N VAL A 238 -20.49 2.35 2.98
CA VAL A 238 -20.31 2.97 1.67
C VAL A 238 -21.67 3.38 1.12
N ALA A 239 -21.79 4.65 0.73
CA ALA A 239 -23.01 5.15 0.10
C ALA A 239 -23.16 4.61 -1.32
N PRO A 240 -24.39 4.49 -1.87
CA PRO A 240 -24.58 4.14 -3.26
C PRO A 240 -23.88 5.14 -4.20
N GLY A 241 -23.27 4.64 -5.27
CA GLY A 241 -22.48 5.47 -6.19
C GLY A 241 -21.53 4.66 -7.06
N ARG A 242 -20.68 5.36 -7.81
CA ARG A 242 -19.67 4.76 -8.67
C ARG A 242 -18.30 4.92 -8.02
N TYR A 243 -17.53 3.84 -7.99
CA TYR A 243 -16.30 3.78 -7.23
C TYR A 243 -15.19 3.07 -7.99
N HIS A 244 -13.96 3.44 -7.63
CA HIS A 244 -12.79 2.63 -7.87
C HIS A 244 -12.26 2.09 -6.55
N VAL A 245 -11.75 0.86 -6.56
CA VAL A 245 -10.81 0.39 -5.53
C VAL A 245 -9.44 0.32 -6.16
N VAL A 246 -8.49 1.06 -5.59
CA VAL A 246 -7.09 1.04 -6.05
C VAL A 246 -6.16 0.66 -4.91
N ALA A 247 -5.11 -0.09 -5.24
CA ALA A 247 -4.07 -0.47 -4.28
C ALA A 247 -2.72 -0.45 -4.98
N PHE A 248 -1.68 -0.03 -4.26
CA PHE A 248 -0.31 0.07 -4.76
C PHE A 248 0.62 -0.66 -3.80
N GLU A 249 1.32 -1.66 -4.31
CA GLU A 249 2.43 -2.30 -3.62
C GLU A 249 3.72 -1.78 -4.22
N THR A 250 4.33 -0.83 -3.51
CA THR A 250 5.58 -0.17 -3.91
C THR A 250 6.82 -0.91 -3.42
N VAL A 251 6.65 -1.87 -2.52
CA VAL A 251 7.72 -2.66 -1.91
C VAL A 251 7.84 -4.00 -2.63
N GLY A 252 9.06 -4.46 -2.89
CA GLY A 252 9.35 -5.73 -3.57
C GLY A 252 10.10 -5.55 -4.88
N GLU A 253 10.52 -6.68 -5.49
CA GLU A 253 11.28 -6.66 -6.75
C GLU A 253 10.45 -6.15 -7.93
N THR A 254 9.14 -6.45 -7.92
CA THR A 254 8.20 -6.02 -8.97
C THR A 254 7.04 -5.31 -8.31
N PRO A 255 6.99 -3.97 -8.35
CA PRO A 255 5.86 -3.21 -7.84
C PRO A 255 4.57 -3.63 -8.54
N ARG A 256 3.48 -3.68 -7.79
CA ARG A 256 2.17 -4.15 -8.25
C ARG A 256 1.10 -3.10 -8.00
N SER A 257 0.09 -3.11 -8.85
CA SER A 257 -1.07 -2.25 -8.70
C SER A 257 -2.35 -3.04 -8.97
N TRP A 258 -3.41 -2.68 -8.26
CA TRP A 258 -4.76 -3.20 -8.46
C TRP A 258 -5.70 -2.03 -8.72
N SER A 259 -6.64 -2.23 -9.64
CA SER A 259 -7.71 -1.29 -9.93
C SER A 259 -8.97 -2.07 -10.24
N PHE A 260 -10.03 -1.79 -9.51
CA PHE A 260 -11.38 -2.32 -9.73
C PHE A 260 -12.33 -1.15 -9.91
N ALA A 261 -13.23 -1.24 -10.89
CA ALA A 261 -14.26 -0.23 -11.12
C ALA A 261 -15.63 -0.88 -10.97
N PHE A 262 -16.50 -0.29 -10.17
CA PHE A 262 -17.83 -0.86 -9.91
C PHE A 262 -18.87 0.19 -9.54
N ASP A 263 -20.12 -0.15 -9.81
CA ASP A 263 -21.28 0.58 -9.35
C ASP A 263 -21.83 -0.11 -8.09
N LEU A 264 -22.17 0.69 -7.08
CA LEU A 264 -22.75 0.24 -5.83
C LEU A 264 -24.20 0.70 -5.75
N GLU A 265 -25.12 -0.25 -5.91
CA GLU A 265 -26.56 0.00 -5.87
C GLU A 265 -27.14 -0.39 -4.50
N GLY A 266 -27.68 0.58 -3.77
CA GLY A 266 -28.48 0.32 -2.57
C GLY A 266 -27.70 -0.20 -1.36
N ASP A 267 -28.37 -1.05 -0.58
CA ASP A 267 -27.85 -1.68 0.64
C ASP A 267 -27.33 -3.09 0.35
N GLY A 268 -26.39 -3.55 1.17
CA GLY A 268 -25.92 -4.94 1.18
C GLY A 268 -24.42 -5.07 1.03
N THR A 269 -23.96 -6.28 0.73
CA THR A 269 -22.54 -6.58 0.54
C THR A 269 -22.23 -6.72 -0.95
N ARG A 270 -21.32 -5.89 -1.47
CA ARG A 270 -20.72 -6.06 -2.79
C ARG A 270 -19.36 -6.72 -2.65
N VAL A 271 -19.26 -7.96 -3.13
CA VAL A 271 -17.98 -8.68 -3.22
C VAL A 271 -17.39 -8.43 -4.61
N LEU A 272 -16.16 -7.90 -4.67
CA LEU A 272 -15.43 -7.64 -5.90
C LEU A 272 -14.75 -8.92 -6.39
N ASP A 273 -15.01 -9.30 -7.64
CA ASP A 273 -14.32 -10.40 -8.33
C ASP A 273 -13.06 -9.85 -9.02
N PRO A 274 -11.86 -10.34 -8.66
CA PRO A 274 -10.62 -9.87 -9.27
C PRO A 274 -10.50 -10.05 -10.78
N ASN A 275 -11.32 -10.93 -11.37
CA ASN A 275 -11.33 -11.20 -12.80
C ASN A 275 -12.40 -10.38 -13.54
N ALA A 276 -13.59 -10.23 -12.95
CA ALA A 276 -14.72 -9.58 -13.60
C ALA A 276 -14.75 -8.06 -13.36
N ASP A 277 -14.36 -7.60 -12.17
CA ASP A 277 -14.49 -6.19 -11.75
C ASP A 277 -13.22 -5.37 -12.00
N ARG A 278 -12.21 -5.98 -12.64
CA ARG A 278 -10.91 -5.33 -12.88
C ARG A 278 -11.05 -4.21 -13.91
N SER A 279 -10.50 -3.05 -13.58
CA SER A 279 -10.43 -1.92 -14.50
C SER A 279 -9.57 -2.28 -15.72
N PRO A 280 -9.98 -1.88 -16.95
CA PRO A 280 -9.18 -2.08 -18.15
C PRO A 280 -7.87 -1.27 -18.13
N VAL A 281 -7.80 -0.23 -17.29
CA VAL A 281 -6.60 0.58 -17.10
C VAL A 281 -5.99 0.24 -15.74
N PRO A 282 -4.77 -0.32 -15.69
CA PRO A 282 -4.08 -0.57 -14.42
C PRO A 282 -3.91 0.73 -13.63
N ALA A 283 -3.92 0.65 -12.29
CA ALA A 283 -3.78 1.84 -11.45
C ALA A 283 -2.45 2.58 -11.69
N ASP A 284 -1.39 1.86 -12.04
CA ASP A 284 -0.06 2.40 -12.40
C ASP A 284 0.19 2.47 -13.92
N TRP A 285 -0.85 2.43 -14.73
CA TRP A 285 -0.81 2.44 -16.21
C TRP A 285 -0.05 1.25 -16.84
N GLY A 286 0.25 0.21 -16.08
CA GLY A 286 0.96 -0.97 -16.57
C GLY A 286 2.44 -0.73 -16.87
N LEU A 287 3.04 0.27 -16.22
CA LEU A 287 4.44 0.63 -16.42
C LEU A 287 5.37 -0.47 -15.89
N ARG A 288 6.34 -0.88 -16.73
CA ARG A 288 7.37 -1.91 -16.43
C ARG A 288 8.78 -1.46 -16.86
#